data_AF-A0A834AAT1-F1
#
_entry.id   AF-A0A834AAT1-F1
#
_cell.length_a   1.000
_cell.length_b   1.000
_cell.length_c   1.000
_cell.angle_alpha   90.00
_cell.angle_beta   90.00
_cell.angle_gamma   90.00
#
_symmetry.space_group_name_H-M   'P 1'
#
loop_
_entity.id
_entity.type
_entity.pdbx_description
1 polymer ?
#
loop_
_entity_poly.entity_id
_entity_poly.type
_entity_poly.pdbx_seq_one_letter_code
_entity_poly.pdbx_strand_id
1 'polypeptide(L)'
;MLFRHETSLSKMKGMEEEVLAKFQIIKEQHDAEVVHLTEALKEKNRECKRLRSSFDTLKELNEYLKKQLNEVNDENRKMEIQAKRVQARLDNLQRKYEFMTIQRLKGNSHAAHEIKSLKQEKVPVSKTCKVPLNAQVYELLTIFMDWISDYYLSKLKSEGSGMGGESPVLKFASQRNDIQEKCVKLLPVMTEQLQWMPFVNSKLHEPFLKFIYWSLRQLEAGTLHSTMTSTLRRLGEDIFKGVVTKAIQDNSSEHSMENKPKTAAFFRSSNLPLRFLSTLIVLKTVTQADYLAQAFDSLCLDLKTDEGKVLFLEYQAVPVILNHLRISSKGLLSNVIDSLLQMTVESKSLQPFLEACSNNLFFRTCSVLLRTPKLDLQILEKLSIILQKLSKIKSNKKFFELFTIHLMLQEIQRTTHPEHAFLCINLNSTLFNLGLTKYNSLASNGSH
;
A
#
# COMPACT_ATOMS: atom_id res chain seq x y z
N MET A 1 9.93 -54.37 -75.72
CA MET A 1 8.82 -53.38 -75.73
C MET A 1 7.76 -53.73 -74.70
N LEU A 2 7.11 -54.90 -74.77
CA LEU A 2 6.04 -55.32 -73.83
C LEU A 2 6.40 -55.25 -72.34
N PHE A 3 7.55 -55.79 -71.93
CA PHE A 3 8.01 -55.75 -70.52
C PHE A 3 8.19 -54.33 -69.95
N ARG A 4 8.59 -53.36 -70.79
CA ARG A 4 8.70 -51.96 -70.38
C ARG A 4 7.33 -51.32 -70.17
N HIS A 5 6.36 -51.62 -71.04
CA HIS A 5 5.00 -51.13 -70.90
C HIS A 5 4.31 -51.71 -69.65
N GLU A 6 4.50 -52.99 -69.37
CA GLU A 6 3.95 -53.64 -68.18
C GLU A 6 4.51 -53.04 -66.88
N THR A 7 5.83 -52.77 -66.85
CA THR A 7 6.47 -52.09 -65.71
C THR A 7 5.94 -50.67 -65.52
N SER A 8 5.73 -49.93 -66.62
CA SER A 8 5.16 -48.58 -66.56
C SER A 8 3.69 -48.57 -66.10
N LEU A 9 2.89 -49.55 -66.52
CA LEU A 9 1.50 -49.72 -66.07
C LEU A 9 1.41 -50.03 -64.58
N SER A 10 2.25 -50.92 -64.07
CA SER A 10 2.30 -51.23 -62.63
C SER A 10 2.71 -50.02 -61.78
N LYS A 11 3.66 -49.20 -62.28
CA LYS A 11 4.03 -47.93 -61.62
C LYS A 11 2.90 -46.89 -61.64
N MET A 12 2.22 -46.75 -62.77
CA MET A 12 1.05 -45.87 -62.87
C MET A 12 -0.05 -46.26 -61.90
N LYS A 13 -0.35 -47.56 -61.79
CA LYS A 13 -1.36 -48.07 -60.86
C LYS A 13 -0.98 -47.81 -59.39
N GLY A 14 0.29 -48.04 -59.03
CA GLY A 14 0.78 -47.71 -57.68
C GLY A 14 0.71 -46.21 -57.36
N MET A 15 1.00 -45.34 -58.33
CA MET A 15 0.84 -43.89 -58.17
C MET A 15 -0.63 -43.48 -58.02
N GLU A 16 -1.55 -44.10 -58.77
CA GLU A 16 -2.99 -43.86 -58.67
C GLU A 16 -3.53 -44.24 -57.28
N GLU A 17 -3.12 -45.39 -56.75
CA GLU A 17 -3.48 -45.84 -55.39
C GLU A 17 -2.92 -44.89 -54.31
N GLU A 18 -1.68 -44.40 -54.45
CA GLU A 18 -1.10 -43.42 -53.51
C GLU A 18 -1.84 -42.07 -53.54
N VAL A 19 -2.23 -41.59 -54.74
CA VAL A 19 -2.99 -40.35 -54.89
C VAL A 19 -4.37 -40.48 -54.25
N LEU A 20 -5.07 -41.61 -54.48
CA LEU A 20 -6.37 -41.87 -53.87
C LEU A 20 -6.28 -41.93 -52.33
N ALA A 21 -5.25 -42.59 -51.79
CA ALA A 21 -5.02 -42.64 -50.34
C ALA A 21 -4.76 -41.26 -49.75
N LYS A 22 -3.93 -40.43 -50.40
CA LYS A 22 -3.69 -39.04 -49.96
C LYS A 22 -4.95 -38.19 -50.02
N PHE A 23 -5.77 -38.36 -51.06
CA PHE A 23 -7.03 -37.63 -51.19
C PHE A 23 -8.02 -37.99 -50.08
N GLN A 24 -8.09 -39.27 -49.71
CA GLN A 24 -8.93 -39.75 -48.62
C GLN A 24 -8.50 -39.18 -47.26
N ILE A 25 -7.19 -39.15 -46.97
CA ILE A 25 -6.65 -38.56 -45.73
C ILE A 25 -6.97 -37.06 -45.66
N ILE A 26 -6.76 -36.32 -46.75
CA ILE A 26 -7.05 -34.88 -46.80
C ILE A 26 -8.55 -34.63 -46.57
N LYS A 27 -9.42 -35.46 -47.17
CA LYS A 27 -10.86 -35.37 -46.99
C LYS A 27 -11.27 -35.61 -45.53
N GLU A 28 -10.76 -36.65 -44.90
CA GLU A 28 -11.05 -36.97 -43.50
C GLU A 28 -10.54 -35.88 -42.54
N GLN A 29 -9.35 -35.33 -42.81
CA GLN A 29 -8.82 -34.19 -42.05
C GLN A 29 -9.69 -32.94 -42.21
N HIS A 30 -10.12 -32.64 -43.43
CA HIS A 30 -11.00 -31.51 -43.70
C HIS A 30 -12.36 -31.68 -42.99
N ASP A 31 -12.96 -32.86 -43.07
CA ASP A 31 -14.23 -33.15 -42.40
C ASP A 31 -14.11 -33.00 -40.88
N ALA A 32 -13.00 -33.49 -40.29
CA ALA A 32 -12.71 -33.33 -38.86
C ALA A 32 -12.51 -31.86 -38.47
N GLU A 33 -11.80 -31.07 -39.29
CA GLU A 33 -11.58 -29.64 -39.06
C GLU A 33 -12.89 -28.85 -39.13
N VAL A 34 -13.76 -29.16 -40.08
CA VAL A 34 -15.09 -28.54 -40.20
C VAL A 34 -15.94 -28.81 -38.97
N VAL A 35 -15.94 -30.05 -38.45
CA VAL A 35 -16.66 -30.39 -37.21
C VAL A 35 -16.09 -29.60 -36.03
N HIS A 36 -14.77 -29.60 -35.85
CA HIS A 36 -14.11 -28.88 -34.76
C HIS A 36 -14.40 -27.37 -34.80
N LEU A 37 -14.28 -26.73 -35.97
CA LEU A 37 -14.58 -25.31 -36.13
C LEU A 37 -16.06 -24.99 -35.88
N THR A 38 -16.96 -25.88 -36.28
CA THR A 38 -18.41 -25.74 -36.03
C THR A 38 -18.74 -25.80 -34.54
N GLU A 39 -18.09 -26.69 -33.78
CA GLU A 39 -18.25 -26.80 -32.34
C GLU A 39 -17.68 -25.57 -31.60
N ALA A 40 -16.48 -25.14 -31.98
CA ALA A 40 -15.87 -23.92 -31.46
C ALA A 40 -16.75 -22.68 -31.68
N LEU A 41 -17.36 -22.56 -32.87
CA LEU A 41 -18.29 -21.47 -33.17
C LEU A 41 -19.56 -21.53 -32.32
N LYS A 42 -20.10 -22.72 -32.07
CA LYS A 42 -21.26 -22.92 -31.18
C LYS A 42 -20.94 -22.52 -29.74
N GLU A 43 -19.76 -22.89 -29.24
CA GLU A 43 -19.32 -22.51 -27.90
C GLU A 43 -19.14 -20.99 -27.78
N LYS A 44 -18.46 -20.35 -28.73
CA LYS A 44 -18.29 -18.90 -28.76
C LYS A 44 -19.62 -18.15 -28.82
N ASN A 45 -20.60 -18.66 -29.56
CA ASN A 45 -21.96 -18.11 -29.58
C ASN A 45 -22.66 -18.21 -28.22
N ARG A 46 -22.50 -19.33 -27.50
CA ARG A 46 -23.05 -19.48 -26.14
C ARG A 46 -22.39 -18.50 -25.18
N GLU A 47 -21.07 -18.37 -25.24
CA GLU A 47 -20.31 -17.43 -24.43
C GLU A 47 -20.74 -15.98 -24.68
N CYS A 48 -20.90 -15.58 -25.95
CA CYS A 48 -21.36 -14.25 -26.33
C CYS A 48 -22.77 -13.95 -25.80
N LYS A 49 -23.70 -14.91 -25.85
CA LYS A 49 -25.05 -14.75 -25.26
C LYS A 49 -25.00 -14.57 -23.75
N ARG A 50 -24.17 -15.33 -23.03
CA ARG A 50 -23.99 -15.16 -21.58
C ARG A 50 -23.40 -13.79 -21.24
N LEU A 51 -22.38 -13.35 -21.97
CA LEU A 51 -21.75 -12.04 -21.76
C LEU A 51 -22.74 -10.90 -21.99
N ARG A 52 -23.59 -11.01 -23.02
CA ARG A 52 -24.63 -10.02 -23.28
C ARG A 52 -25.64 -9.93 -22.13
N SER A 53 -26.10 -11.08 -21.63
CA SER A 53 -26.99 -11.12 -20.45
C SER A 53 -26.31 -10.53 -19.20
N SER A 54 -25.01 -10.82 -18.98
CA SER A 54 -24.26 -10.23 -17.87
C SER A 54 -24.05 -8.72 -18.02
N PHE A 55 -23.97 -8.22 -19.24
CA PHE A 55 -23.87 -6.78 -19.50
C PHE A 55 -25.20 -6.09 -19.19
N ASP A 56 -26.32 -6.70 -19.55
CA ASP A 56 -27.66 -6.16 -19.27
C ASP A 56 -27.91 -6.06 -17.75
N THR A 57 -27.53 -7.09 -16.97
CA THR A 57 -27.66 -7.04 -15.50
C THR A 57 -26.75 -5.98 -14.87
N LEU A 58 -25.53 -5.81 -15.38
CA LEU A 58 -24.62 -4.74 -14.94
C LEU A 58 -25.19 -3.35 -15.25
N LYS A 59 -25.84 -3.19 -16.39
CA LYS A 59 -26.48 -1.94 -16.78
C LYS A 59 -27.64 -1.60 -15.83
N GLU A 60 -28.51 -2.56 -15.52
CA GLU A 60 -29.60 -2.38 -14.55
C GLU A 60 -29.08 -2.02 -13.16
N LEU A 61 -28.04 -2.71 -12.69
CA LEU A 61 -27.40 -2.40 -11.41
C LEU A 61 -26.79 -0.99 -11.41
N ASN A 62 -26.18 -0.57 -12.51
CA ASN A 62 -25.61 0.77 -12.64
C ASN A 62 -26.69 1.86 -12.57
N GLU A 63 -27.83 1.67 -13.24
CA GLU A 63 -28.97 2.59 -13.17
C GLU A 63 -29.56 2.65 -11.75
N TYR A 64 -29.64 1.52 -11.06
CA TYR A 64 -30.04 1.49 -9.65
C TYR A 64 -29.08 2.28 -8.75
N LEU A 65 -27.77 2.09 -8.91
CA LEU A 65 -26.74 2.79 -8.14
C LEU A 65 -26.76 4.30 -8.41
N LYS A 66 -26.99 4.73 -9.65
CA LYS A 66 -27.18 6.17 -9.98
C LYS A 66 -28.36 6.76 -9.23
N LYS A 67 -29.48 6.03 -9.16
CA LYS A 67 -30.67 6.48 -8.44
C LYS A 67 -30.39 6.65 -6.94
N GLN A 68 -29.77 5.63 -6.31
CA GLN A 68 -29.34 5.68 -4.91
C GLN A 68 -28.37 6.84 -4.64
N LEU A 69 -27.40 7.07 -5.53
CA LEU A 69 -26.45 8.17 -5.41
C LEU A 69 -27.14 9.54 -5.44
N ASN A 70 -28.14 9.71 -6.33
CA ASN A 70 -28.92 10.95 -6.41
C ASN A 70 -29.76 11.17 -5.14
N GLU A 71 -30.39 10.12 -4.61
CA GLU A 71 -31.17 10.19 -3.37
C GLU A 71 -30.29 10.63 -2.18
N VAL A 72 -29.12 10.01 -2.02
CA VAL A 72 -28.15 10.37 -0.97
C VAL A 72 -27.63 11.80 -1.17
N ASN A 73 -27.38 12.22 -2.41
CA ASN A 73 -26.92 13.58 -2.70
C ASN A 73 -27.97 14.64 -2.32
N ASP A 74 -29.26 14.36 -2.58
CA ASP A 74 -30.36 15.25 -2.20
C ASP A 74 -30.53 15.33 -0.67
N GLU A 75 -30.38 14.21 0.04
CA GLU A 75 -30.36 14.21 1.50
C GLU A 75 -29.18 15.01 2.06
N ASN A 76 -27.98 14.82 1.51
CA ASN A 76 -26.79 15.55 1.92
C ASN A 76 -26.96 17.07 1.71
N ARG A 77 -27.56 17.47 0.59
CA ARG A 77 -27.90 18.87 0.32
C ARG A 77 -28.88 19.45 1.36
N LYS A 78 -29.88 18.68 1.80
CA LYS A 78 -30.80 19.10 2.87
C LYS A 78 -30.06 19.28 4.20
N MET A 79 -29.18 18.34 4.54
CA MET A 79 -28.37 18.42 5.75
C MET A 79 -27.40 19.61 5.73
N GLU A 80 -26.81 19.91 4.58
CA GLU A 80 -25.93 21.07 4.42
C GLU A 80 -26.68 22.40 4.65
N ILE A 81 -27.92 22.51 4.15
CA ILE A 81 -28.78 23.68 4.39
C ILE A 81 -29.11 23.80 5.88
N GLN A 82 -29.41 22.68 6.56
CA GLN A 82 -29.66 22.69 8.00
C GLN A 82 -28.42 23.10 8.79
N ALA A 83 -27.24 22.57 8.45
CA ALA A 83 -25.97 22.92 9.08
C ALA A 83 -25.69 24.43 8.96
N LYS A 84 -25.87 25.01 7.76
CA LYS A 84 -25.73 26.46 7.54
C LYS A 84 -26.69 27.29 8.40
N ARG A 85 -27.95 26.83 8.58
CA ARG A 85 -28.92 27.50 9.46
C ARG A 85 -28.51 27.44 10.93
N VAL A 86 -28.02 26.28 11.38
CA VAL A 86 -27.54 26.12 12.77
C VAL A 86 -26.31 26.98 13.01
N GLN A 87 -25.36 27.01 12.08
CA GLN A 87 -24.18 27.86 12.15
C GLN A 87 -24.56 29.35 12.25
N ALA A 88 -25.48 29.82 11.40
CA ALA A 88 -25.93 31.21 11.45
C ALA A 88 -26.62 31.57 12.79
N ARG A 89 -27.32 30.63 13.42
CA ARG A 89 -27.90 30.82 14.76
C ARG A 89 -26.82 30.90 15.83
N LEU A 90 -25.79 30.05 15.75
CA LEU A 90 -24.65 30.07 16.65
C LEU A 90 -23.92 31.41 16.57
N ASP A 91 -23.62 31.89 15.35
CA ASP A 91 -22.94 33.17 15.13
C ASP A 91 -23.76 34.37 15.65
N ASN A 92 -25.09 34.28 15.58
CA ASN A 92 -25.98 35.30 16.14
C ASN A 92 -25.94 35.30 17.69
N LEU A 93 -26.01 34.11 18.30
CA LEU A 93 -25.91 33.96 19.75
C LEU A 93 -24.55 34.40 20.28
N GLN A 94 -23.47 34.10 19.56
CA GLN A 94 -22.13 34.54 19.91
C GLN A 94 -22.03 36.07 19.90
N ARG A 95 -22.49 36.73 18.83
CA ARG A 95 -22.56 38.21 18.78
C ARG A 95 -23.39 38.80 19.92
N LYS A 96 -24.50 38.16 20.30
CA LYS A 96 -25.32 38.59 21.44
C LYS A 96 -24.59 38.45 22.78
N TYR A 97 -23.83 37.37 22.97
CA TYR A 97 -23.00 37.15 24.16
C TYR A 97 -21.87 38.18 24.25
N GLU A 98 -21.19 38.45 23.14
CA GLU A 98 -20.15 39.47 23.04
C GLU A 98 -20.71 40.86 23.37
N PHE A 99 -21.87 41.22 22.80
CA PHE A 99 -22.55 42.47 23.09
C PHE A 99 -22.91 42.60 24.59
N MET A 100 -23.50 41.55 25.20
CA MET A 100 -23.81 41.53 26.63
C MET A 100 -22.56 41.66 27.51
N THR A 101 -21.47 41.03 27.11
CA THR A 101 -20.19 41.08 27.83
C THR A 101 -19.61 42.50 27.78
N ILE A 102 -19.62 43.14 26.61
CA ILE A 102 -19.19 44.54 26.44
C ILE A 102 -20.10 45.49 27.24
N GLN A 103 -21.41 45.24 27.29
CA GLN A 103 -22.34 46.06 28.07
C GLN A 103 -22.11 45.93 29.58
N ARG A 104 -21.81 44.72 30.10
CA ARG A 104 -21.38 44.53 31.50
C ARG A 104 -20.08 45.28 31.80
N LEU A 105 -19.13 45.27 30.87
CA LEU A 105 -17.86 45.98 31.05
C LEU A 105 -18.03 47.51 31.03
N LYS A 106 -19.02 48.04 30.29
CA LYS A 106 -19.39 49.48 30.31
C LYS A 106 -20.26 49.88 31.51
N GLY A 107 -21.03 48.95 32.09
CA GLY A 107 -21.99 49.22 33.18
C GLY A 107 -21.38 49.45 34.57
N ASN A 108 -20.07 49.22 34.77
CA ASN A 108 -19.41 49.32 36.08
C ASN A 108 -18.56 50.59 36.24
N SER A 109 -19.09 51.76 35.90
CA SER A 109 -18.41 53.06 36.09
C SER A 109 -19.07 54.02 37.08
N HIS A 110 -20.16 53.62 37.75
CA HIS A 110 -20.78 54.44 38.82
C HIS A 110 -21.22 53.60 40.02
N ALA A 111 -20.30 53.33 40.95
CA ALA A 111 -20.56 53.16 42.38
C ALA A 111 -19.21 52.96 43.11
N ALA A 112 -18.49 54.05 43.33
CA ALA A 112 -17.43 54.12 44.33
C ALA A 112 -17.95 55.00 45.48
N HIS A 113 -17.54 54.68 46.72
CA HIS A 113 -17.92 55.22 48.04
C HIS A 113 -19.07 54.43 48.71
N GLU A 114 -18.96 53.77 49.87
CA GLU A 114 -18.00 53.68 50.99
C GLU A 114 -18.10 52.23 51.54
N ILE A 115 -17.08 51.57 52.08
CA ILE A 115 -16.62 51.66 53.47
C ILE A 115 -15.29 50.87 53.56
N LYS A 116 -14.34 51.45 54.29
CA LYS A 116 -13.02 50.92 54.64
C LYS A 116 -13.10 49.54 55.34
N SER A 117 -12.19 48.62 55.02
CA SER A 117 -10.99 48.35 55.85
C SER A 117 -10.32 47.00 55.56
N LEU A 118 -8.99 47.07 55.43
CA LEU A 118 -8.00 46.07 55.87
C LEU A 118 -7.97 44.68 55.21
N LYS A 119 -7.09 44.51 54.21
CA LYS A 119 -5.80 43.79 54.37
C LYS A 119 -5.10 43.67 53.02
N GLN A 120 -3.84 44.09 52.99
CA GLN A 120 -2.87 43.71 51.96
C GLN A 120 -2.73 42.19 51.95
N GLU A 121 -2.94 41.56 50.80
CA GLU A 121 -2.26 40.32 50.46
C GLU A 121 -1.91 40.35 48.98
N LYS A 122 -0.62 40.12 48.71
CA LYS A 122 -0.01 40.16 47.39
C LYS A 122 -0.67 39.12 46.48
N VAL A 123 -1.32 39.59 45.42
CA VAL A 123 -1.74 38.72 44.30
C VAL A 123 -0.48 38.20 43.61
N PRO A 124 -0.26 36.87 43.50
CA PRO A 124 0.84 36.36 42.73
C PRO A 124 0.52 36.54 41.24
N VAL A 125 1.49 37.16 40.57
CA VAL A 125 1.81 37.08 39.14
C VAL A 125 1.10 35.94 38.41
N SER A 126 0.41 36.33 37.35
CA SER A 126 -0.12 35.51 36.27
C SER A 126 0.68 34.23 36.02
N LYS A 127 0.16 33.11 36.52
CA LYS A 127 0.60 31.79 36.07
C LYS A 127 0.19 31.65 34.61
N THR A 128 1.18 31.52 33.74
CA THR A 128 1.08 30.80 32.47
C THR A 128 0.09 29.64 32.62
N CYS A 129 -0.85 29.48 31.69
CA CYS A 129 -1.74 28.33 31.62
C CYS A 129 -0.91 27.05 31.46
N LYS A 130 -0.38 26.53 32.56
CA LYS A 130 0.13 25.17 32.68
C LYS A 130 -1.08 24.33 33.00
N VAL A 131 -1.73 23.83 31.95
CA VAL A 131 -2.66 22.70 32.09
C VAL A 131 -1.91 21.64 32.92
N PRO A 132 -2.44 21.18 34.06
CA PRO A 132 -1.86 20.05 34.76
C PRO A 132 -2.05 18.84 33.86
N LEU A 133 -1.05 18.52 33.04
CA LEU A 133 -1.03 17.30 32.25
C LEU A 133 -0.98 16.16 33.27
N ASN A 134 -2.09 15.45 33.42
CA ASN A 134 -2.16 14.28 34.29
C ASN A 134 -1.26 13.20 33.68
N ALA A 135 0.01 13.16 34.08
CA ALA A 135 1.03 12.28 33.50
C ALA A 135 0.59 10.81 33.53
N GLN A 136 -0.15 10.41 34.55
CA GLN A 136 -0.71 9.07 34.70
C GLN A 136 -1.75 8.73 33.62
N VAL A 137 -2.53 9.71 33.15
CA VAL A 137 -3.50 9.49 32.05
C VAL A 137 -2.75 9.23 30.75
N TYR A 138 -1.68 9.95 30.48
CA TYR A 138 -0.87 9.73 29.28
C TYR A 138 -0.08 8.43 29.32
N GLU A 139 0.39 8.04 30.50
CA GLU A 139 1.01 6.74 30.72
C GLU A 139 0.00 5.61 30.48
N LEU A 140 -1.21 5.72 31.02
CA LEU A 140 -2.29 4.78 30.78
C LEU A 140 -2.67 4.72 29.29
N LEU A 141 -2.77 5.86 28.61
CA LEU A 141 -3.03 5.93 27.16
C LEU A 141 -1.92 5.25 26.36
N THR A 142 -0.66 5.40 26.77
CA THR A 142 0.48 4.72 26.14
C THR A 142 0.32 3.21 26.22
N ILE A 143 0.04 2.70 27.43
CA ILE A 143 -0.18 1.28 27.66
C ILE A 143 -1.33 0.75 26.79
N PHE A 144 -2.45 1.49 26.70
CA PHE A 144 -3.56 1.11 25.84
C PHE A 144 -3.20 1.14 24.35
N MET A 145 -2.49 2.16 23.88
CA MET A 145 -2.07 2.26 22.48
C MET A 145 -1.12 1.12 22.10
N ASP A 146 -0.15 0.79 22.94
CA ASP A 146 0.77 -0.33 22.73
C ASP A 146 0.02 -1.66 22.75
N TRP A 147 -0.85 -1.87 23.74
CA TRP A 147 -1.64 -3.10 23.83
C TRP A 147 -2.53 -3.31 22.61
N ILE A 148 -3.25 -2.28 22.17
CA ILE A 148 -4.11 -2.36 20.98
C ILE A 148 -3.26 -2.58 19.73
N SER A 149 -2.13 -1.89 19.59
CA SER A 149 -1.22 -2.05 18.46
C SER A 149 -0.67 -3.48 18.37
N ASP A 150 -0.15 -4.01 19.47
CA ASP A 150 0.61 -5.26 19.48
C ASP A 150 -0.26 -6.52 19.51
N TYR A 151 -1.47 -6.42 20.07
CA TYR A 151 -2.34 -7.58 20.24
C TYR A 151 -3.55 -7.58 19.31
N TYR A 152 -4.10 -6.42 18.96
CA TYR A 152 -5.31 -6.35 18.15
C TYR A 152 -5.02 -5.98 16.70
N LEU A 153 -4.22 -4.95 16.44
CA LEU A 153 -4.02 -4.44 15.08
C LEU A 153 -2.92 -5.19 14.32
N SER A 154 -1.77 -5.48 14.94
CA SER A 154 -0.63 -6.10 14.25
C SER A 154 -0.84 -7.57 13.87
N LYS A 155 -1.67 -8.29 14.64
CA LYS A 155 -1.93 -9.74 14.49
C LYS A 155 -3.03 -10.07 13.48
N LEU A 156 -3.76 -9.07 12.97
CA LEU A 156 -4.78 -9.30 11.95
C LEU A 156 -4.10 -9.68 10.62
N LYS A 157 -4.12 -10.97 10.27
CA LYS A 157 -3.56 -11.44 8.99
C LYS A 157 -4.42 -10.94 7.83
N SER A 158 -3.80 -10.24 6.87
CA SER A 158 -4.44 -9.95 5.58
C SER A 158 -4.72 -11.27 4.85
N GLU A 159 -5.95 -11.45 4.36
CA GLU A 159 -6.32 -12.60 3.55
C GLU A 159 -5.36 -12.74 2.36
N GLY A 160 -4.63 -13.85 2.34
CA GLY A 160 -3.50 -14.07 1.44
C GLY A 160 -2.59 -15.20 1.91
N SER A 161 -2.65 -15.55 3.21
CA SER A 161 -2.02 -16.73 3.79
C SER A 161 -3.05 -17.80 4.15
N GLY A 162 -3.42 -18.66 3.19
CA GLY A 162 -4.22 -19.86 3.48
C GLY A 162 -5.09 -20.28 2.31
N MET A 163 -4.61 -21.24 1.52
CA MET A 163 -5.46 -22.08 0.68
C MET A 163 -5.62 -23.39 1.46
N GLY A 164 -6.85 -23.73 1.87
CA GLY A 164 -7.20 -25.03 2.43
C GLY A 164 -7.89 -24.96 3.80
N GLY A 165 -9.21 -25.15 3.82
CA GLY A 165 -10.01 -25.39 5.03
C GLY A 165 -11.30 -24.57 5.07
N GLU A 166 -12.43 -25.20 4.76
CA GLU A 166 -13.76 -24.60 4.94
C GLU A 166 -14.08 -24.44 6.44
N SER A 167 -14.50 -23.22 6.82
CA SER A 167 -14.85 -22.69 8.17
C SER A 167 -13.64 -22.33 9.07
N PRO A 168 -13.35 -21.02 9.32
CA PRO A 168 -14.19 -20.04 10.04
C PRO A 168 -14.25 -18.64 9.38
N VAL A 169 -14.15 -18.58 8.04
CA VAL A 169 -13.95 -17.35 7.24
C VAL A 169 -14.99 -16.23 7.52
N LEU A 170 -16.26 -16.57 7.77
CA LEU A 170 -17.34 -15.60 7.95
C LEU A 170 -17.24 -14.76 9.25
N LYS A 171 -16.77 -15.34 10.37
CA LYS A 171 -16.62 -14.59 11.63
C LYS A 171 -15.42 -13.64 11.57
N PHE A 172 -14.34 -14.05 10.92
CA PHE A 172 -13.14 -13.22 10.73
C PHE A 172 -13.40 -12.04 9.80
N ALA A 173 -14.17 -12.24 8.72
CA ALA A 173 -14.55 -11.14 7.82
C ALA A 173 -15.42 -10.08 8.53
N SER A 174 -16.39 -10.51 9.35
CA SER A 174 -17.23 -9.59 10.14
C SER A 174 -16.43 -8.78 11.16
N GLN A 175 -15.49 -9.42 11.87
CA GLN A 175 -14.63 -8.75 12.85
C GLN A 175 -13.67 -7.75 12.18
N ARG A 176 -13.15 -8.08 11.00
CA ARG A 176 -12.28 -7.21 10.22
C ARG A 176 -12.99 -5.95 9.73
N ASN A 177 -14.25 -6.08 9.28
CA ASN A 177 -15.07 -4.96 8.87
C ASN A 177 -15.35 -3.99 10.04
N ASP A 178 -15.65 -4.51 11.24
CA ASP A 178 -15.84 -3.70 12.45
C ASP A 178 -14.55 -2.94 12.85
N ILE A 179 -13.39 -3.61 12.81
CA ILE A 179 -12.09 -2.98 13.10
C ILE A 179 -11.79 -1.88 12.08
N GLN A 180 -12.05 -2.12 10.79
CA GLN A 180 -11.82 -1.14 9.74
C GLN A 180 -12.72 0.09 9.93
N GLU A 181 -14.00 -0.10 10.25
CA GLU A 181 -14.92 1.02 10.54
C GLU A 181 -14.43 1.86 11.72
N LYS A 182 -13.95 1.22 12.79
CA LYS A 182 -13.35 1.90 13.95
C LYS A 182 -12.11 2.69 13.55
N CYS A 183 -11.21 2.11 12.74
CA CYS A 183 -10.02 2.81 12.26
C CYS A 183 -10.38 4.04 11.40
N VAL A 184 -11.40 3.93 10.54
CA VAL A 184 -11.91 5.04 9.72
C VAL A 184 -12.42 6.19 10.58
N LYS A 185 -13.12 5.90 11.68
CA LYS A 185 -13.60 6.93 12.63
C LYS A 185 -12.47 7.51 13.49
N LEU A 186 -11.44 6.74 13.78
CA LEU A 186 -10.38 7.11 14.72
C LEU A 186 -9.28 7.97 14.08
N LEU A 187 -8.90 7.69 12.84
CA LEU A 187 -7.82 8.41 12.15
C LEU A 187 -8.03 9.93 12.03
N PRO A 188 -9.24 10.47 11.78
CA PRO A 188 -9.48 11.91 11.80
C PRO A 188 -9.19 12.52 13.18
N VAL A 189 -9.65 11.86 14.25
CA VAL A 189 -9.40 12.28 15.63
C VAL A 189 -7.90 12.25 15.93
N MET A 190 -7.20 11.17 15.54
CA MET A 190 -5.75 11.09 15.70
C MET A 190 -5.01 12.17 14.91
N THR A 191 -5.50 12.53 13.72
CA THR A 191 -4.91 13.63 12.93
C THR A 191 -5.05 14.97 13.65
N GLU A 192 -6.17 15.20 14.35
CA GLU A 192 -6.35 16.39 15.19
C GLU A 192 -5.45 16.34 16.44
N GLN A 193 -5.33 15.17 17.08
CA GLN A 193 -4.45 14.99 18.24
C GLN A 193 -2.97 15.18 17.89
N LEU A 194 -2.56 14.85 16.66
CA LEU A 194 -1.20 15.07 16.17
C LEU A 194 -0.78 16.55 16.31
N GLN A 195 -1.71 17.49 16.14
CA GLN A 195 -1.44 18.93 16.25
C GLN A 195 -1.02 19.36 17.66
N TRP A 196 -1.35 18.55 18.68
CA TRP A 196 -1.01 18.80 20.08
C TRP A 196 0.31 18.14 20.52
N MET A 197 0.93 17.34 19.65
CA MET A 197 2.18 16.64 19.97
C MET A 197 3.35 17.54 20.40
N PRO A 198 3.49 18.80 19.93
CA PRO A 198 4.51 19.71 20.46
C PRO A 198 4.37 20.07 21.95
N PHE A 199 3.21 19.80 22.56
CA PHE A 199 2.91 20.13 23.95
C PHE A 199 2.95 18.93 24.89
N VAL A 200 3.03 17.71 24.36
CA VAL A 200 3.05 16.47 25.15
C VAL A 200 4.46 15.89 25.21
N ASN A 201 4.68 15.01 26.18
CA ASN A 201 5.98 14.37 26.38
C ASN A 201 6.40 13.57 25.14
N SER A 202 7.65 13.70 24.71
CA SER A 202 8.20 12.99 23.54
C SER A 202 8.14 11.47 23.67
N LYS A 203 8.09 10.93 24.89
CA LYS A 203 7.87 9.50 25.15
C LYS A 203 6.54 8.98 24.58
N LEU A 204 5.56 9.85 24.37
CA LEU A 204 4.25 9.47 23.83
C LEU A 204 4.23 9.45 22.29
N HIS A 205 5.22 10.06 21.64
CA HIS A 205 5.21 10.23 20.19
C HIS A 205 5.30 8.88 19.48
N GLU A 206 6.16 7.97 19.94
CA GLU A 206 6.34 6.66 19.32
C GLU A 206 5.09 5.76 19.47
N PRO A 207 4.54 5.53 20.68
CA PRO A 207 3.29 4.77 20.84
C PRO A 207 2.13 5.35 20.03
N PHE A 208 2.04 6.68 19.94
CA PHE A 208 1.02 7.36 19.15
C PHE A 208 1.18 7.10 17.65
N LEU A 209 2.40 7.25 17.10
CA LEU A 209 2.67 6.97 15.70
C LEU A 209 2.53 5.48 15.36
N LYS A 210 2.96 4.60 16.26
CA LYS A 210 2.78 3.14 16.15
C LYS A 210 1.30 2.80 16.00
N PHE A 211 0.47 3.38 16.87
CA PHE A 211 -0.98 3.21 16.82
C PHE A 211 -1.61 3.74 15.52
N ILE A 212 -1.19 4.93 15.06
CA ILE A 212 -1.61 5.48 13.77
C ILE A 212 -1.22 4.53 12.62
N TYR A 213 0.02 4.09 12.57
CA TYR A 213 0.52 3.20 11.53
C TYR A 213 -0.30 1.91 11.45
N TRP A 214 -0.53 1.25 12.59
CA TRP A 214 -1.31 0.03 12.63
C TRP A 214 -2.78 0.23 12.30
N SER A 215 -3.36 1.39 12.65
CA SER A 215 -4.72 1.77 12.23
C SER A 215 -4.79 1.95 10.71
N LEU A 216 -3.80 2.62 10.11
CA LEU A 216 -3.69 2.75 8.66
C LEU A 216 -3.56 1.38 7.98
N ARG A 217 -2.82 0.44 8.57
CA ARG A 217 -2.65 -0.92 8.04
C ARG A 217 -3.95 -1.71 7.93
N GLN A 218 -4.97 -1.39 8.71
CA GLN A 218 -6.29 -2.02 8.60
C GLN A 218 -7.13 -1.46 7.45
N LEU A 219 -6.74 -0.32 6.86
CA LEU A 219 -7.43 0.22 5.69
C LEU A 219 -7.05 -0.59 4.45
N GLU A 220 -8.00 -1.36 3.92
CA GLU A 220 -7.88 -1.97 2.59
C GLU A 220 -7.98 -0.92 1.49
N ALA A 221 -7.33 -1.17 0.36
CA ALA A 221 -7.45 -0.37 -0.87
C ALA A 221 -8.83 -0.61 -1.50
N GLY A 222 -9.88 -0.02 -0.93
CA GLY A 222 -11.27 -0.10 -1.37
C GLY A 222 -12.02 1.22 -1.15
N THR A 223 -13.34 1.21 -1.32
CA THR A 223 -14.24 2.38 -1.30
C THR A 223 -14.15 3.24 -0.02
N LEU A 224 -13.69 2.67 1.11
CA LEU A 224 -13.48 3.41 2.37
C LEU A 224 -12.17 4.21 2.41
N HIS A 225 -11.16 3.83 1.63
CA HIS A 225 -9.91 4.59 1.56
C HIS A 225 -10.08 5.88 0.73
N SER A 226 -10.99 5.87 -0.26
CA SER A 226 -11.25 7.05 -1.09
C SER A 226 -11.96 8.16 -0.31
N THR A 227 -12.86 7.84 0.62
CA THR A 227 -13.57 8.81 1.46
C THR A 227 -12.66 9.56 2.44
N MET A 228 -11.51 8.98 2.79
CA MET A 228 -10.55 9.56 3.74
C MET A 228 -9.32 10.21 3.10
N THR A 229 -9.28 10.34 1.77
CA THR A 229 -8.09 10.79 1.02
C THR A 229 -7.52 12.11 1.56
N SER A 230 -8.36 13.10 1.88
CA SER A 230 -7.90 14.39 2.42
C SER A 230 -7.30 14.26 3.82
N THR A 231 -7.94 13.50 4.70
CA THR A 231 -7.46 13.22 6.07
C THR A 231 -6.12 12.51 6.05
N LEU A 232 -6.00 11.45 5.24
CA LEU A 232 -4.76 10.69 5.10
C LEU A 232 -3.64 11.56 4.55
N ARG A 233 -3.91 12.35 3.49
CA ARG A 233 -2.94 13.28 2.93
C ARG A 233 -2.48 14.30 3.97
N ARG A 234 -3.41 14.93 4.71
CA ARG A 234 -3.07 15.89 5.78
C ARG A 234 -2.20 15.24 6.86
N LEU A 235 -2.59 14.06 7.33
CA LEU A 235 -1.84 13.28 8.32
C LEU A 235 -0.40 13.01 7.85
N GLY A 236 -0.24 12.55 6.61
CA GLY A 236 1.07 12.31 6.01
C GLY A 236 1.93 13.57 5.88
N GLU A 237 1.32 14.68 5.44
CA GLU A 237 2.01 15.96 5.31
C GLU A 237 2.45 16.53 6.67
N ASP A 238 1.61 16.43 7.70
CA ASP A 238 1.92 16.89 9.06
C ASP A 238 3.04 16.05 9.70
N ILE A 239 3.04 14.73 9.50
CA ILE A 239 4.11 13.83 9.96
C ILE A 239 5.43 14.12 9.24
N PHE A 240 5.37 14.36 7.93
CA PHE A 240 6.54 14.64 7.10
C PHE A 240 7.19 15.99 7.44
N LYS A 241 6.39 17.06 7.50
CA LYS A 241 6.89 18.42 7.78
C LYS A 241 7.20 18.64 9.26
N GLY A 242 6.54 17.88 10.13
CA GLY A 242 6.46 18.18 11.55
C GLY A 242 5.37 19.19 11.86
N VAL A 243 4.86 19.13 13.09
CA VAL A 243 3.83 20.05 13.57
C VAL A 243 4.48 21.23 14.27
N VAL A 244 4.22 22.43 13.77
CA VAL A 244 4.72 23.70 14.32
C VAL A 244 3.56 24.51 14.86
N THR A 245 3.72 25.02 16.08
CA THR A 245 2.75 25.94 16.66
C THR A 245 3.04 27.36 16.17
N LYS A 246 2.14 27.93 15.35
CA LYS A 246 2.10 29.38 15.15
C LYS A 246 1.57 29.96 16.45
N ALA A 247 2.43 30.64 17.23
CA ALA A 247 1.95 31.47 18.32
C ALA A 247 0.89 32.41 17.73
N ILE A 248 -0.32 32.40 18.30
CA ILE A 248 -1.32 33.42 18.02
C ILE A 248 -0.64 34.74 18.41
N GLN A 249 -0.33 35.57 17.41
CA GLN A 249 0.12 36.94 17.63
C GLN A 249 -1.07 37.71 18.18
N ASP A 250 -1.27 37.63 19.49
CA ASP A 250 -1.96 38.70 20.20
C ASP A 250 -0.98 39.86 20.28
N ASN A 251 -1.35 40.96 19.61
CA ASN A 251 -0.64 42.22 19.65
C ASN A 251 -0.56 42.74 21.09
N SER A 252 0.50 42.40 21.80
CA SER A 252 0.99 43.20 22.92
C SER A 252 2.51 43.12 22.96
N SER A 253 3.12 44.25 22.63
CA SER A 253 4.56 44.48 22.74
C SER A 253 4.95 44.56 24.21
N GLU A 254 5.89 43.71 24.64
CA GLU A 254 7.12 44.05 25.38
C GLU A 254 7.63 42.81 26.14
N HIS A 255 8.96 42.60 26.05
CA HIS A 255 9.77 41.50 26.58
C HIS A 255 9.97 40.27 25.67
N SER A 256 10.96 40.43 24.78
CA SER A 256 11.70 39.38 24.12
C SER A 256 12.52 38.52 25.11
N MET A 257 12.12 37.27 25.29
CA MET A 257 13.08 36.15 25.29
C MET A 257 12.56 35.12 24.28
N GLU A 258 13.45 34.60 23.46
CA GLU A 258 13.19 33.70 22.33
C GLU A 258 12.20 32.56 22.67
N ASN A 259 10.91 32.77 22.42
CA ASN A 259 9.94 31.68 22.37
C ASN A 259 10.11 30.98 21.02
N LYS A 260 11.13 30.12 20.88
CA LYS A 260 11.24 29.22 19.73
C LYS A 260 9.92 28.45 19.58
N PRO A 261 9.33 28.40 18.38
CA PRO A 261 8.09 27.67 18.17
C PRO A 261 8.31 26.20 18.56
N LYS A 262 7.49 25.69 19.49
CA LYS A 262 7.55 24.28 19.86
C LYS A 262 7.14 23.48 18.63
N THR A 263 8.05 22.63 18.18
CA THR A 263 7.91 21.81 16.98
C THR A 263 8.05 20.34 17.37
N ALA A 264 7.12 19.51 16.94
CA ALA A 264 7.27 18.06 17.00
C ALA A 264 7.75 17.58 15.63
N ALA A 265 9.00 17.12 15.57
CA ALA A 265 9.60 16.56 14.36
C ALA A 265 9.57 15.03 14.43
N PHE A 266 8.87 14.40 13.49
CA PHE A 266 8.69 12.94 13.44
C PHE A 266 9.57 12.32 12.36
N PHE A 267 9.33 12.68 11.09
CA PHE A 267 10.09 12.17 9.95
C PHE A 267 11.58 12.51 10.00
N ARG A 268 11.95 13.66 10.56
CA ARG A 268 13.35 14.09 10.72
C ARG A 268 13.91 13.82 12.13
N SER A 269 13.26 12.96 12.89
CA SER A 269 13.71 12.62 14.25
C SER A 269 15.06 11.88 14.22
N SER A 270 15.88 12.12 15.24
CA SER A 270 17.09 11.33 15.50
C SER A 270 16.79 9.96 16.12
N ASN A 271 15.59 9.79 16.71
CA ASN A 271 15.12 8.50 17.21
C ASN A 271 14.69 7.62 16.02
N LEU A 272 15.40 6.49 15.84
CA LEU A 272 15.21 5.58 14.72
C LEU A 272 13.80 4.96 14.70
N PRO A 273 13.26 4.31 15.75
CA PRO A 273 11.88 3.81 15.77
C PRO A 273 10.83 4.85 15.33
N LEU A 274 10.92 6.07 15.87
CA LEU A 274 10.00 7.16 15.55
C LEU A 274 10.14 7.60 14.08
N ARG A 275 11.37 7.79 13.59
CA ARG A 275 11.64 8.15 12.19
C ARG A 275 11.16 7.04 11.25
N PHE A 276 11.40 5.79 11.59
CA PHE A 276 11.03 4.63 10.77
C PHE A 276 9.51 4.50 10.61
N LEU A 277 8.77 4.59 11.72
CA LEU A 277 7.30 4.63 11.70
C LEU A 277 6.77 5.80 10.88
N SER A 278 7.34 7.00 11.09
CA SER A 278 6.98 8.20 10.32
C SER A 278 7.14 7.97 8.82
N THR A 279 8.27 7.39 8.41
CA THR A 279 8.57 7.05 7.02
C THR A 279 7.50 6.10 6.44
N LEU A 280 7.14 5.03 7.16
CA LEU A 280 6.10 4.10 6.70
C LEU A 280 4.72 4.76 6.59
N ILE A 281 4.37 5.65 7.52
CA ILE A 281 3.12 6.40 7.47
C ILE A 281 3.09 7.32 6.25
N VAL A 282 4.17 8.06 5.99
CA VAL A 282 4.30 8.93 4.80
C VAL A 282 4.14 8.11 3.52
N LEU A 283 4.85 6.98 3.40
CA LEU A 283 4.72 6.08 2.25
C LEU A 283 3.29 5.55 2.06
N LYS A 284 2.51 5.41 3.13
CA LYS A 284 1.13 4.90 3.04
C LYS A 284 0.08 5.99 2.77
N THR A 285 0.41 7.26 2.99
CA THR A 285 -0.58 8.35 3.03
C THR A 285 -0.36 9.44 1.99
N VAL A 286 0.88 9.64 1.53
CA VAL A 286 1.25 10.71 0.60
C VAL A 286 1.48 10.14 -0.80
N THR A 287 1.10 10.91 -1.83
CA THR A 287 1.31 10.57 -3.24
C THR A 287 2.27 11.52 -3.96
N GLN A 288 2.70 12.60 -3.31
CA GLN A 288 3.64 13.59 -3.88
C GLN A 288 5.02 12.94 -4.09
N ALA A 289 5.56 13.06 -5.30
CA ALA A 289 6.75 12.33 -5.73
C ALA A 289 8.02 12.73 -4.96
N ASP A 290 8.16 14.01 -4.59
CA ASP A 290 9.27 14.56 -3.81
C ASP A 290 9.26 14.05 -2.36
N TYR A 291 8.09 13.86 -1.76
CA TYR A 291 7.97 13.31 -0.40
C TYR A 291 8.22 11.80 -0.40
N LEU A 292 7.71 11.10 -1.42
CA LEU A 292 7.97 9.68 -1.61
C LEU A 292 9.47 9.42 -1.83
N ALA A 293 10.14 10.22 -2.65
CA ALA A 293 11.59 10.10 -2.88
C ALA A 293 12.35 10.22 -1.55
N GLN A 294 12.11 11.30 -0.78
CA GLN A 294 12.74 11.51 0.52
C GLN A 294 12.43 10.41 1.52
N ALA A 295 11.20 9.89 1.52
CA ALA A 295 10.80 8.79 2.40
C ALA A 295 11.55 7.50 2.06
N PHE A 296 11.70 7.17 0.77
CA PHE A 296 12.51 6.01 0.38
C PHE A 296 14.01 6.22 0.64
N ASP A 297 14.54 7.43 0.46
CA ASP A 297 15.93 7.73 0.79
C ASP A 297 16.19 7.53 2.30
N SER A 298 15.30 8.05 3.15
CA SER A 298 15.35 7.83 4.60
C SER A 298 15.25 6.34 4.95
N LEU A 299 14.33 5.61 4.32
CA LEU A 299 14.18 4.17 4.54
C LEU A 299 15.45 3.41 4.15
N CYS A 300 16.00 3.67 2.96
CA CYS A 300 17.25 3.05 2.50
C CYS A 300 18.41 3.30 3.46
N LEU A 301 18.50 4.50 4.04
CA LEU A 301 19.52 4.82 5.05
C LEU A 301 19.31 4.00 6.32
N ASP A 302 18.09 3.94 6.84
CA ASP A 302 17.78 3.21 8.07
C ASP A 302 18.01 1.70 7.91
N LEU A 303 17.69 1.13 6.75
CA LEU A 303 17.86 -0.30 6.42
C LEU A 303 19.31 -0.77 6.26
N LYS A 304 20.28 0.15 6.25
CA LYS A 304 21.70 -0.21 6.36
C LYS A 304 22.06 -0.73 7.74
N THR A 305 21.26 -0.42 8.76
CA THR A 305 21.48 -0.86 10.14
C THR A 305 20.69 -2.12 10.44
N ASP A 306 21.21 -3.00 11.30
CA ASP A 306 20.48 -4.20 11.72
C ASP A 306 19.20 -3.85 12.49
N GLU A 307 19.23 -2.78 13.29
CA GLU A 307 18.05 -2.27 14.00
C GLU A 307 16.94 -1.85 13.02
N GLY A 308 17.28 -1.09 11.96
CA GLY A 308 16.31 -0.72 10.92
C GLY A 308 15.73 -1.93 10.19
N LYS A 309 16.52 -2.97 9.94
CA LYS A 309 16.03 -4.24 9.37
C LYS A 309 15.08 -4.97 10.32
N VAL A 310 15.33 -4.92 11.63
CA VAL A 310 14.41 -5.49 12.64
C VAL A 310 13.09 -4.73 12.63
N LEU A 311 13.12 -3.39 12.65
CA LEU A 311 11.93 -2.55 12.58
C LEU A 311 11.13 -2.78 11.29
N PHE A 312 11.81 -3.00 10.15
CA PHE A 312 11.17 -3.33 8.88
C PHE A 312 10.29 -4.58 8.99
N LEU A 313 10.78 -5.60 9.70
CA LEU A 313 10.07 -6.85 9.91
C LEU A 313 8.98 -6.71 10.98
N GLU A 314 9.29 -6.05 12.09
CA GLU A 314 8.36 -5.79 13.20
C GLU A 314 7.10 -5.05 12.71
N TYR A 315 7.29 -4.00 11.92
CA TYR A 315 6.19 -3.23 11.33
C TYR A 315 5.66 -3.83 10.03
N GLN A 316 6.09 -5.03 9.66
CA GLN A 316 5.65 -5.77 8.47
C GLN A 316 5.71 -4.90 7.20
N ALA A 317 6.80 -4.18 6.96
CA ALA A 317 6.84 -3.12 5.95
C ALA A 317 6.65 -3.58 4.49
N VAL A 318 6.88 -4.87 4.17
CA VAL A 318 6.80 -5.43 2.80
C VAL A 318 5.56 -4.95 2.01
N PRO A 319 4.31 -5.11 2.49
CA PRO A 319 3.13 -4.68 1.72
C PRO A 319 3.06 -3.17 1.49
N VAL A 320 3.62 -2.35 2.38
CA VAL A 320 3.70 -0.89 2.19
C VAL A 320 4.62 -0.57 1.03
N ILE A 321 5.79 -1.20 0.97
CA ILE A 321 6.77 -1.00 -0.09
C ILE A 321 6.25 -1.53 -1.44
N LEU A 322 5.59 -2.69 -1.45
CA LEU A 322 5.04 -3.29 -2.68
C LEU A 322 4.00 -2.42 -3.38
N ASN A 323 3.24 -1.60 -2.65
CA ASN A 323 2.27 -0.66 -3.25
C ASN A 323 2.93 0.36 -4.18
N HIS A 324 4.23 0.58 -4.04
CA HIS A 324 5.01 1.53 -4.82
C HIS A 324 5.78 0.91 -5.99
N LEU A 325 5.78 -0.43 -6.14
CA LEU A 325 6.41 -1.10 -7.28
C LEU A 325 5.68 -0.90 -8.62
N ARG A 326 4.46 -0.33 -8.59
CA ARG A 326 3.68 -0.01 -9.80
C ARG A 326 3.86 1.43 -10.28
N ILE A 327 4.73 2.21 -9.63
CA ILE A 327 4.97 3.60 -9.97
C ILE A 327 5.67 3.69 -11.33
N SER A 328 5.17 4.54 -12.23
CA SER A 328 5.74 4.76 -13.56
C SER A 328 7.04 5.58 -13.54
N SER A 329 7.33 6.29 -12.46
CA SER A 329 8.57 7.06 -12.28
C SER A 329 9.75 6.13 -12.05
N LYS A 330 10.70 6.11 -13.01
CA LYS A 330 11.92 5.29 -12.95
C LYS A 330 12.75 5.54 -11.69
N GLY A 331 12.93 6.82 -11.30
CA GLY A 331 13.72 7.19 -10.13
C GLY A 331 13.13 6.64 -8.84
N LEU A 332 11.81 6.81 -8.65
CA LEU A 332 11.12 6.27 -7.48
C LEU A 332 11.13 4.75 -7.46
N LEU A 333 10.91 4.11 -8.61
CA LEU A 333 10.94 2.64 -8.70
C LEU A 333 12.33 2.07 -8.33
N SER A 334 13.42 2.75 -8.69
CA SER A 334 14.77 2.37 -8.28
C SER A 334 14.92 2.41 -6.76
N ASN A 335 14.48 3.50 -6.11
CA ASN A 335 14.53 3.65 -4.65
C ASN A 335 13.70 2.59 -3.90
N VAL A 336 12.54 2.21 -4.45
CA VAL A 336 11.69 1.14 -3.89
C VAL A 336 12.44 -0.20 -3.91
N ILE A 337 13.06 -0.53 -5.05
CA ILE A 337 13.81 -1.76 -5.21
C ILE A 337 15.08 -1.76 -4.34
N ASP A 338 15.76 -0.62 -4.22
CA ASP A 338 16.93 -0.47 -3.35
C ASP A 338 16.57 -0.71 -1.88
N SER A 339 15.41 -0.23 -1.43
CA SER A 339 14.90 -0.51 -0.08
C SER A 339 14.72 -2.01 0.16
N LEU A 340 14.13 -2.74 -0.79
CA LEU A 340 14.00 -4.20 -0.70
C LEU A 340 15.35 -4.91 -0.77
N LEU A 341 16.29 -4.40 -1.57
CA LEU A 341 17.62 -4.98 -1.73
C LEU A 341 18.46 -4.84 -0.46
N GLN A 342 18.32 -3.76 0.32
CA GLN A 342 18.99 -3.63 1.62
C GLN A 342 18.62 -4.77 2.58
N MET A 343 17.38 -5.28 2.51
CA MET A 343 16.94 -6.43 3.30
C MET A 343 17.53 -7.77 2.82
N THR A 344 18.14 -7.80 1.62
CA THR A 344 18.79 -9.01 1.09
C THR A 344 20.27 -9.16 1.48
N VAL A 345 20.86 -8.11 2.05
CA VAL A 345 22.23 -8.14 2.59
C VAL A 345 22.30 -9.13 3.74
N GLU A 346 23.34 -9.98 3.75
CA GLU A 346 23.52 -11.04 4.75
C GLU A 346 23.43 -10.48 6.17
N SER A 347 22.38 -10.90 6.90
CA SER A 347 22.16 -10.60 8.32
C SER A 347 21.11 -11.56 8.90
N LYS A 348 20.88 -11.50 10.22
CA LYS A 348 19.86 -12.30 10.91
C LYS A 348 18.44 -12.02 10.40
N SER A 349 18.22 -10.86 9.78
CA SER A 349 16.93 -10.43 9.24
C SER A 349 16.65 -10.94 7.83
N LEU A 350 17.64 -11.51 7.13
CA LEU A 350 17.49 -11.98 5.75
C LEU A 350 16.43 -13.08 5.63
N GLN A 351 16.53 -14.12 6.45
CA GLN A 351 15.60 -15.26 6.36
C GLN A 351 14.16 -14.85 6.71
N PRO A 352 13.90 -14.12 7.82
CA PRO A 352 12.56 -13.58 8.10
C PRO A 352 12.03 -12.67 6.99
N PHE A 353 12.90 -11.89 6.33
CA PHE A 353 12.49 -11.06 5.19
C PHE A 353 12.05 -11.88 3.99
N LEU A 354 12.79 -12.93 3.63
CA LEU A 354 12.41 -13.82 2.54
C LEU A 354 11.09 -14.54 2.84
N GLU A 355 10.88 -14.95 4.09
CA GLU A 355 9.60 -15.50 4.56
C GLU A 355 8.46 -14.47 4.45
N ALA A 356 8.70 -13.23 4.86
CA ALA A 356 7.73 -12.14 4.71
C ALA A 356 7.38 -11.86 3.23
N CYS A 357 8.31 -12.09 2.30
CA CYS A 357 8.08 -11.98 0.85
C CYS A 357 7.44 -13.24 0.23
N SER A 358 7.37 -14.36 0.95
CA SER A 358 6.90 -15.66 0.45
C SER A 358 5.36 -15.76 0.42
N ASN A 359 4.70 -14.83 -0.29
CA ASN A 359 3.25 -14.73 -0.34
C ASN A 359 2.72 -14.27 -1.72
N ASN A 360 1.40 -14.41 -1.93
CA ASN A 360 0.73 -14.05 -3.19
C ASN A 360 0.94 -12.59 -3.61
N LEU A 361 0.87 -11.64 -2.67
CA LEU A 361 0.95 -10.21 -2.98
C LEU A 361 2.32 -9.84 -3.57
N PHE A 362 3.40 -10.37 -2.98
CA PHE A 362 4.75 -10.14 -3.47
C PHE A 362 4.94 -10.66 -4.90
N PHE A 363 4.69 -11.96 -5.11
CA PHE A 363 4.90 -12.60 -6.41
C PHE A 363 3.97 -12.05 -7.50
N ARG A 364 2.71 -11.74 -7.18
CA ARG A 364 1.81 -11.04 -8.10
C ARG A 364 2.38 -9.68 -8.51
N THR A 365 2.93 -8.92 -7.56
CA THR A 365 3.48 -7.60 -7.83
C THR A 365 4.74 -7.67 -8.69
N CYS A 366 5.66 -8.61 -8.41
CA CYS A 366 6.82 -8.86 -9.27
C CYS A 366 6.40 -9.29 -10.68
N SER A 367 5.40 -10.15 -10.79
CA SER A 367 4.85 -10.61 -12.07
C SER A 367 4.26 -9.44 -12.89
N VAL A 368 3.57 -8.50 -12.25
CA VAL A 368 3.10 -7.27 -12.92
C VAL A 368 4.29 -6.41 -13.36
N LEU A 369 5.27 -6.20 -12.48
CA LEU A 369 6.45 -5.38 -12.78
C LEU A 369 7.25 -5.93 -13.97
N LEU A 370 7.51 -7.24 -14.00
CA LEU A 370 8.23 -7.91 -15.08
C LEU A 370 7.50 -7.86 -16.43
N ARG A 371 6.17 -7.65 -16.45
CA ARG A 371 5.39 -7.47 -17.70
C ARG A 371 5.48 -6.05 -18.25
N THR A 372 6.08 -5.13 -17.50
CA THR A 372 6.20 -3.72 -17.92
C THR A 372 7.08 -3.65 -19.18
N PRO A 373 6.57 -3.15 -20.31
CA PRO A 373 7.35 -3.05 -21.53
C PRO A 373 8.53 -2.09 -21.31
N LYS A 374 9.72 -2.47 -21.78
CA LYS A 374 10.96 -1.70 -21.62
C LYS A 374 11.31 -1.39 -20.16
N LEU A 375 11.07 -2.36 -19.26
CA LEU A 375 11.54 -2.28 -17.88
C LEU A 375 13.05 -1.99 -17.89
N ASP A 376 13.45 -1.03 -17.05
CA ASP A 376 14.85 -0.62 -16.96
C ASP A 376 15.74 -1.79 -16.53
N LEU A 377 16.87 -1.96 -17.22
CA LEU A 377 17.76 -3.10 -17.01
C LEU A 377 18.31 -3.15 -15.57
N GLN A 378 18.65 -1.99 -14.98
CA GLN A 378 19.18 -1.96 -13.62
C GLN A 378 18.12 -2.39 -12.60
N ILE A 379 16.87 -1.99 -12.84
CA ILE A 379 15.73 -2.39 -12.01
C ILE A 379 15.50 -3.91 -12.12
N LEU A 380 15.56 -4.44 -13.33
CA LEU A 380 15.45 -5.88 -13.59
C LEU A 380 16.57 -6.67 -12.91
N GLU A 381 17.82 -6.19 -13.00
CA GLU A 381 18.96 -6.83 -12.35
C GLU A 381 18.79 -6.87 -10.83
N LYS A 382 18.46 -5.74 -10.19
CA LYS A 382 18.21 -5.69 -8.74
C LYS A 382 17.04 -6.61 -8.33
N LEU A 383 15.95 -6.63 -9.10
CA LEU A 383 14.82 -7.53 -8.87
C LEU A 383 15.22 -9.01 -9.00
N SER A 384 16.07 -9.33 -9.98
CA SER A 384 16.55 -10.69 -10.21
C SER A 384 17.32 -11.25 -9.00
N ILE A 385 18.04 -10.42 -8.25
CA ILE A 385 18.72 -10.82 -7.00
C ILE A 385 17.71 -11.30 -5.96
N ILE A 386 16.62 -10.54 -5.77
CA ILE A 386 15.58 -10.88 -4.78
C ILE A 386 14.87 -12.18 -5.19
N LEU A 387 14.49 -12.30 -6.47
CA LEU A 387 13.85 -13.50 -7.02
C LEU A 387 14.77 -14.72 -6.93
N GLN A 388 16.07 -14.55 -7.18
CA GLN A 388 17.05 -15.62 -7.04
C GLN A 388 17.11 -16.14 -5.60
N LYS A 389 17.14 -15.25 -4.60
CA LYS A 389 17.11 -15.67 -3.18
C LYS A 389 15.80 -16.39 -2.83
N LEU A 390 14.65 -15.87 -3.30
CA LEU A 390 13.34 -16.49 -3.07
C LEU A 390 13.18 -17.86 -3.76
N SER A 391 13.85 -18.09 -4.89
CA SER A 391 13.81 -19.36 -5.62
C SER A 391 14.46 -20.53 -4.87
N LYS A 392 15.35 -20.23 -3.91
CA LYS A 392 15.99 -21.25 -3.06
C LYS A 392 15.00 -21.86 -2.05
N ILE A 393 13.91 -21.17 -1.74
CA ILE A 393 12.87 -21.65 -0.83
C ILE A 393 11.93 -22.60 -1.60
N LYS A 394 12.00 -23.90 -1.29
CA LYS A 394 11.24 -24.94 -2.01
C LYS A 394 9.73 -24.68 -2.09
N SER A 395 9.14 -24.18 -1.01
CA SER A 395 7.70 -23.88 -0.95
C SER A 395 7.28 -22.71 -1.85
N ASN A 396 8.21 -21.88 -2.33
CA ASN A 396 7.93 -20.76 -3.21
C ASN A 396 7.80 -21.15 -4.69
N LYS A 397 8.23 -22.36 -5.09
CA LYS A 397 8.11 -22.82 -6.49
C LYS A 397 6.68 -22.64 -7.04
N LYS A 398 5.68 -22.98 -6.22
CA LYS A 398 4.25 -22.78 -6.54
C LYS A 398 3.90 -21.34 -6.91
N PHE A 399 4.54 -20.33 -6.31
CA PHE A 399 4.28 -18.93 -6.62
C PHE A 399 4.95 -18.50 -7.93
N PHE A 400 6.15 -19.00 -8.22
CA PHE A 400 6.79 -18.79 -9.53
C PHE A 400 5.94 -19.37 -10.67
N GLU A 401 5.31 -20.53 -10.43
CA GLU A 401 4.39 -21.19 -11.35
C GLU A 401 3.07 -20.43 -11.47
N LEU A 402 2.38 -20.19 -10.35
CA LEU A 402 1.07 -19.54 -10.29
C LEU A 402 1.07 -18.16 -10.97
N PHE A 403 2.14 -17.38 -10.81
CA PHE A 403 2.27 -16.06 -11.41
C PHE A 403 3.10 -16.04 -12.69
N THR A 404 3.40 -17.21 -13.27
CA THR A 404 4.13 -17.38 -14.55
C THR A 404 5.49 -16.70 -14.61
N ILE A 405 6.09 -16.38 -13.46
CA ILE A 405 7.36 -15.63 -13.38
C ILE A 405 8.47 -16.44 -14.06
N HIS A 406 8.48 -17.76 -13.89
CA HIS A 406 9.47 -18.63 -14.49
C HIS A 406 9.54 -18.52 -16.02
N LEU A 407 8.41 -18.47 -16.72
CA LEU A 407 8.36 -18.28 -18.18
C LEU A 407 8.90 -16.90 -18.59
N MET A 408 8.57 -15.86 -17.81
CA MET A 408 9.06 -14.51 -18.06
C MET A 408 10.57 -14.43 -17.89
N LEU A 409 11.13 -15.07 -16.86
CA LEU A 409 12.57 -15.12 -16.64
C LEU A 409 13.30 -15.93 -17.72
N GLN A 410 12.69 -17.00 -18.26
CA GLN A 410 13.23 -17.73 -19.42
C GLN A 410 13.29 -16.84 -20.67
N GLU A 411 12.24 -16.09 -20.96
CA GLU A 411 12.22 -15.19 -22.12
C GLU A 411 13.23 -14.04 -21.96
N ILE A 412 13.35 -13.48 -20.75
CA ILE A 412 14.36 -12.47 -20.43
C ILE A 412 15.77 -13.07 -20.60
N GLN A 413 16.03 -14.27 -20.08
CA GLN A 413 17.32 -14.96 -20.24
C GLN A 413 17.69 -15.15 -21.72
N ARG A 414 16.73 -15.53 -22.57
CA ARG A 414 16.93 -15.73 -24.01
C ARG A 414 17.28 -14.44 -24.76
N THR A 415 16.78 -13.29 -24.28
CA THR A 415 16.90 -11.99 -24.95
C THR A 415 17.95 -11.07 -24.35
N THR A 416 18.51 -11.40 -23.17
CA THR A 416 19.53 -10.61 -22.49
C THR A 416 20.90 -10.74 -23.16
N HIS A 417 21.59 -9.63 -23.37
CA HIS A 417 22.94 -9.62 -23.93
C HIS A 417 23.96 -10.27 -22.96
N PRO A 418 24.90 -11.10 -23.43
CA PRO A 418 25.88 -11.80 -22.57
C PRO A 418 26.74 -10.89 -21.69
N GLU A 419 26.95 -9.63 -22.07
CA GLU A 419 27.70 -8.63 -21.29
C GLU A 419 27.04 -8.28 -19.96
N HIS A 420 25.73 -8.53 -19.80
CA HIS A 420 25.02 -8.37 -18.53
C HIS A 420 25.20 -9.60 -17.64
N ALA A 421 26.46 -9.93 -17.33
CA ALA A 421 26.86 -11.17 -16.67
C ALA A 421 26.12 -11.40 -15.33
N PHE A 422 25.95 -10.36 -14.51
CA PHE A 422 25.26 -10.46 -13.22
C PHE A 422 23.79 -10.84 -13.37
N LEU A 423 23.07 -10.20 -14.31
CA LEU A 423 21.69 -10.55 -14.61
C LEU A 423 21.60 -12.00 -15.12
N CYS A 424 22.46 -12.39 -16.06
CA CYS A 424 22.52 -13.75 -16.58
C CYS A 424 22.75 -14.79 -15.47
N ILE A 425 23.68 -14.53 -14.54
CA ILE A 425 23.96 -15.41 -13.39
C ILE A 425 22.71 -15.58 -12.51
N ASN A 426 22.02 -14.48 -12.18
CA ASN A 426 20.83 -14.52 -11.34
C ASN A 426 19.67 -15.27 -12.01
N LEU A 427 19.45 -15.05 -13.30
CA LEU A 427 18.43 -15.75 -14.09
C LEU A 427 18.72 -17.26 -14.15
N ASN A 428 19.95 -17.63 -14.50
CA ASN A 428 20.39 -19.02 -14.57
C ASN A 428 20.22 -19.72 -13.21
N SER A 429 20.66 -19.08 -12.13
CA SER A 429 20.52 -19.62 -10.78
C SER A 429 19.06 -19.80 -10.38
N THR A 430 18.20 -18.83 -10.72
CA THR A 430 16.76 -18.91 -10.45
C THR A 430 16.14 -20.09 -11.19
N LEU A 431 16.37 -20.21 -12.50
CA LEU A 431 15.82 -21.30 -13.32
C LEU A 431 16.35 -22.67 -12.90
N PHE A 432 17.60 -22.75 -12.47
CA PHE A 432 18.19 -23.96 -11.90
C PHE A 432 17.49 -24.37 -10.59
N ASN A 433 17.28 -23.44 -9.65
CA ASN A 433 16.60 -23.73 -8.38
C ASN A 433 15.15 -24.20 -8.61
N LEU A 434 14.49 -23.66 -9.65
CA LEU A 434 13.15 -24.09 -10.05
C LEU A 434 13.15 -25.48 -10.70
N GLY A 435 14.27 -25.95 -11.25
CA GLY A 435 14.41 -27.25 -11.92
C GLY A 435 14.17 -27.18 -13.43
N LEU A 436 14.24 -25.98 -14.02
CA LEU A 436 13.93 -25.72 -15.43
C LEU A 436 15.17 -25.76 -16.34
N THR A 437 16.37 -25.80 -15.75
CA THR A 437 17.62 -26.00 -16.47
C THR A 437 18.35 -27.21 -15.90
N LYS A 438 18.61 -28.22 -16.75
CA LYS A 438 19.61 -29.25 -16.44
C LYS A 438 20.99 -28.66 -16.66
N TYR A 439 21.97 -29.03 -15.84
CA TYR A 439 23.38 -28.70 -16.08
C TYR A 439 23.73 -29.19 -17.49
N ASN A 440 23.88 -28.29 -18.45
CA ASN A 440 24.84 -28.55 -19.51
C ASN A 440 26.18 -28.33 -18.82
N SER A 441 26.72 -29.40 -18.21
CA SER A 441 28.16 -29.47 -18.03
C SER A 441 28.73 -29.11 -19.38
N LEU A 442 29.43 -27.98 -19.47
CA LEU A 442 30.29 -27.69 -20.60
C LEU A 442 31.13 -28.95 -20.79
N ALA A 443 30.77 -29.73 -21.81
CA ALA A 443 31.67 -30.71 -22.36
C ALA A 443 32.87 -29.89 -22.79
N SER A 444 33.99 -30.09 -22.10
CA SER A 444 35.31 -29.81 -22.65
C SER A 444 35.50 -30.75 -23.84
N ASN A 445 34.79 -30.52 -24.93
CA ASN A 445 35.17 -31.00 -26.24
C ASN A 445 36.16 -29.99 -26.80
N GLY A 446 37.34 -29.99 -26.19
CA GLY A 446 38.57 -29.45 -26.75
C GLY A 446 39.52 -30.61 -26.97
N SER A 447 39.20 -31.44 -27.96
CA SER A 447 40.14 -32.38 -28.57
C SER A 447 40.18 -32.07 -30.07
N HIS A 448 41.13 -31.21 -30.45
CA HIS A 448 42.12 -31.46 -31.50
C HIS A 448 43.12 -30.31 -31.55
#